data_AF-A0AAW2HYU7-F1
#
_entry.id   AF-A0AAW2HYU7-F1
#
_cell.length_a   1.000
_cell.length_b   1.000
_cell.length_c   1.000
_cell.angle_alpha   90.00
_cell.angle_beta   90.00
_cell.angle_gamma   90.00
#
_symmetry.space_group_name_H-M   'P 1'
#
loop_
_entity.id
_entity.type
_entity.pdbx_description
1 polymer ?
#
loop_
_entity_poly.entity_id
_entity_poly.type
_entity_poly.pdbx_seq_one_letter_code
_entity_poly.pdbx_strand_id
1 'polypeptide(L)'
;MPGLSQAPPPNDAPVVDTAEQVYISSLALLKMLKHGRAGVPMEVMGLMLGEFVDDYTVRVIDVFAMPQTGTGVSVEAVDPVFQAKMLDMLKQTGRPEMVVGWYHSHPGFGCWLSGVDINTQQSFEALSERAVAVVVDPIQSVKGKVVIDAFRLINPNMVVLGQEPRQTTSNLGHLQKPSVQALIHGLNRHYYSISINYRKNELEQKMLLNLHKKSWMDGLMLSDYTEHCKLNETTCLDMLDLAKNYNKALEEEEKMTPEQLAIKNVGKQDPKRHLEEKVDTLMTTNIVQCLGAMLDSVVFKRRRKRSQEAGRDVGEEKEKDNEDKLEKLKLKVALQSHAKHYSEPCTVAKPPQSHRLLHIILEIYWSVNISTTSIMSSRESREMQKNILKDFDRLKHIVIQVETSSEDGKRRVTDTFDSVTLVRNEEFD
;
A
#
# COMPACT_ATOMS: atom_id res chain seq x y z
N MET A 1 70.40 20.05 -20.23
CA MET A 1 69.35 19.04 -20.48
C MET A 1 70.02 17.71 -20.70
N PRO A 2 70.05 16.85 -19.67
CA PRO A 2 69.45 15.53 -19.85
C PRO A 2 68.69 15.04 -18.60
N GLY A 3 67.66 14.21 -18.81
CA GLY A 3 67.25 13.20 -17.84
C GLY A 3 66.05 13.49 -16.95
N LEU A 4 64.88 13.80 -17.52
CA LEU A 4 63.61 13.49 -16.85
C LEU A 4 63.41 11.97 -16.94
N SER A 5 63.74 11.27 -15.86
CA SER A 5 63.34 9.88 -15.66
C SER A 5 61.81 9.81 -15.68
N GLN A 6 61.25 9.22 -16.73
CA GLN A 6 59.87 8.78 -16.74
C GLN A 6 59.64 7.88 -15.53
N ALA A 7 58.67 8.24 -14.70
CA ALA A 7 58.16 7.34 -13.68
C ALA A 7 57.74 6.02 -14.38
N PRO A 8 58.00 4.86 -13.76
CA PRO A 8 57.54 3.59 -14.31
C PRO A 8 56.02 3.65 -14.50
N PRO A 9 55.47 2.97 -15.52
CA PRO A 9 54.02 2.87 -15.67
C PRO A 9 53.44 2.33 -14.36
N PRO A 10 52.26 2.80 -13.93
CA PRO A 10 51.62 2.23 -12.75
C PRO A 10 51.50 0.74 -13.00
N ASN A 11 51.99 -0.07 -12.06
CA ASN A 11 51.79 -1.51 -12.08
C ASN A 11 50.30 -1.77 -12.36
N ASP A 12 50.00 -2.75 -13.22
CA ASP A 12 48.67 -3.38 -13.34
C ASP A 12 48.36 -4.15 -12.04
N ALA A 13 48.37 -3.44 -10.91
CA ALA A 13 47.86 -3.95 -9.66
C ALA A 13 46.34 -3.87 -9.73
N PRO A 14 45.62 -4.90 -9.27
CA PRO A 14 44.16 -4.87 -9.22
C PRO A 14 43.71 -3.71 -8.32
N VAL A 15 43.17 -2.66 -8.93
CA VAL A 15 42.59 -1.52 -8.22
C VAL A 15 41.11 -1.80 -7.99
N VAL A 16 40.62 -1.53 -6.78
CA VAL A 16 39.19 -1.66 -6.45
C VAL A 16 38.35 -0.70 -7.31
N ASP A 17 37.29 -1.23 -7.91
CA ASP A 17 36.43 -0.47 -8.82
C ASP A 17 35.20 0.08 -8.09
N THR A 18 34.77 1.27 -8.49
CA THR A 18 33.45 1.86 -8.22
C THR A 18 32.25 0.96 -8.52
N ALA A 19 32.39 0.01 -9.45
CA ALA A 19 31.32 -0.88 -9.90
C ALA A 19 30.96 -2.00 -8.92
N GLU A 20 31.67 -2.13 -7.80
CA GLU A 20 31.39 -3.20 -6.82
C GLU A 20 29.97 -3.13 -6.25
N GLN A 21 29.35 -4.31 -6.13
CA GLN A 21 27.98 -4.49 -5.67
C GLN A 21 27.87 -5.55 -4.58
N VAL A 22 27.01 -5.28 -3.61
CA VAL A 22 26.62 -6.25 -2.57
C VAL A 22 25.22 -6.75 -2.85
N TYR A 23 25.07 -8.04 -3.11
CA TYR A 23 23.78 -8.71 -3.24
C TYR A 23 23.32 -9.23 -1.88
N ILE A 24 22.27 -8.63 -1.33
CA ILE A 24 21.66 -9.05 -0.07
C ILE A 24 20.41 -9.87 -0.35
N SER A 25 20.31 -11.04 0.27
CA SER A 25 19.12 -11.89 0.20
C SER A 25 17.94 -11.30 0.98
N SER A 26 16.72 -11.66 0.59
CA SER A 26 15.51 -11.27 1.32
C SER A 26 15.51 -11.77 2.77
N LEU A 27 16.06 -12.97 3.00
CA LEU A 27 16.19 -13.57 4.33
C LEU A 27 17.13 -12.77 5.24
N ALA A 28 18.32 -12.43 4.71
CA ALA A 28 19.32 -11.66 5.43
C ALA A 28 18.75 -10.30 5.86
N LEU A 29 18.11 -9.58 4.91
CA LEU A 29 17.51 -8.27 5.18
C LEU A 29 16.47 -8.32 6.30
N LEU A 30 15.56 -9.31 6.28
CA LEU A 30 14.53 -9.46 7.31
C LEU A 30 15.13 -9.79 8.68
N LYS A 31 16.18 -10.62 8.74
CA LYS A 31 16.88 -10.94 9.98
C LYS A 31 17.59 -9.72 10.55
N MET A 32 18.28 -8.94 9.71
CA MET A 32 18.96 -7.71 10.13
C MET A 32 17.95 -6.69 10.70
N LEU A 33 16.82 -6.48 10.03
CA LEU A 33 15.78 -5.56 10.50
C LEU A 33 15.11 -6.05 11.80
N LYS A 34 14.80 -7.35 11.90
CA LYS A 34 14.23 -7.94 13.12
C LYS A 34 15.19 -7.79 14.30
N HIS A 35 16.47 -8.06 14.07
CA HIS A 35 17.51 -7.97 15.09
C HIS A 35 17.75 -6.52 15.51
N GLY A 36 17.95 -5.61 14.55
CA GLY A 36 18.13 -4.18 14.79
C GLY A 36 16.97 -3.57 15.56
N ARG A 37 15.73 -3.94 15.22
CA ARG A 37 14.54 -3.46 15.93
C ARG A 37 14.44 -3.99 17.36
N ALA A 38 14.87 -5.22 17.62
CA ALA A 38 14.88 -5.79 18.96
C ALA A 38 15.97 -5.20 19.86
N GLY A 39 17.04 -4.66 19.28
CA GLY A 39 18.16 -4.04 19.99
C GLY A 39 17.90 -2.62 20.50
N VAL A 40 16.93 -1.89 19.93
CA VAL A 40 16.68 -0.48 20.26
C VAL A 40 16.42 -0.30 21.76
N PRO A 41 17.11 0.61 22.47
CA PRO A 41 17.93 1.71 21.94
C PRO A 41 19.42 1.42 21.71
N MET A 42 19.90 0.20 21.99
CA MET A 42 21.32 -0.16 21.88
C MET A 42 21.69 -0.64 20.47
N GLU A 43 22.94 -0.42 20.06
CA GLU A 43 23.48 -0.89 18.78
C GLU A 43 23.75 -2.39 18.81
N VAL A 44 23.13 -3.16 17.92
CA VAL A 44 23.39 -4.60 17.77
C VAL A 44 24.35 -4.88 16.63
N MET A 45 25.13 -5.95 16.73
CA MET A 45 25.97 -6.45 15.65
C MET A 45 25.63 -7.89 15.26
N GLY A 46 25.99 -8.28 14.05
CA GLY A 46 26.00 -9.67 13.63
C GLY A 46 26.94 -9.94 12.48
N LEU A 47 27.14 -11.21 12.17
CA LEU A 47 28.00 -11.65 11.08
C LEU A 47 27.18 -11.97 9.84
N MET A 48 27.75 -11.65 8.69
CA MET A 48 27.17 -11.92 7.38
C MET A 48 27.84 -13.14 6.77
N LEU A 49 27.02 -14.09 6.33
CA LEU A 49 27.44 -15.32 5.69
C LEU A 49 27.09 -15.31 4.21
N GLY A 50 28.02 -15.78 3.41
CA GLY A 50 27.84 -15.84 1.98
C GLY A 50 29.07 -16.30 1.22
N GLU A 51 29.17 -15.83 0.00
CA GLU A 51 30.25 -16.17 -0.92
C GLU A 51 30.73 -14.93 -1.69
N PHE A 52 32.01 -14.94 -2.01
CA PHE A 52 32.63 -14.02 -2.95
C PHE A 52 32.54 -14.68 -4.34
N VAL A 53 31.76 -14.10 -5.25
CA VAL A 53 31.48 -14.72 -6.55
C VAL A 53 32.58 -14.39 -7.56
N ASP A 54 32.90 -13.10 -7.65
CA ASP A 54 33.99 -12.52 -8.44
C ASP A 54 34.54 -11.30 -7.68
N ASP A 55 35.46 -10.54 -8.28
CA ASP A 55 36.08 -9.38 -7.63
C ASP A 55 35.12 -8.19 -7.43
N TYR A 56 34.01 -8.15 -8.16
CA TYR A 56 33.06 -7.04 -8.16
C TYR A 56 31.74 -7.33 -7.44
N THR A 57 31.47 -8.58 -7.06
CA THR A 57 30.21 -8.99 -6.45
C THR A 57 30.40 -9.82 -5.20
N VAL A 58 29.83 -9.29 -4.11
CA VAL A 58 29.74 -9.97 -2.81
C VAL A 58 28.30 -10.43 -2.63
N ARG A 59 28.09 -11.71 -2.32
CA ARG A 59 26.75 -12.27 -2.14
C ARG A 59 26.53 -12.63 -0.69
N VAL A 60 25.64 -11.91 -0.01
CA VAL A 60 25.20 -12.18 1.35
C VAL A 60 23.94 -13.05 1.31
N ILE A 61 24.08 -14.31 1.72
CA ILE A 61 23.01 -15.31 1.67
C ILE A 61 22.24 -15.33 2.99
N ASP A 62 22.96 -15.33 4.12
CA ASP A 62 22.35 -15.36 5.45
C ASP A 62 23.11 -14.48 6.44
N VAL A 63 22.46 -14.21 7.58
CA VAL A 63 23.07 -13.51 8.70
C VAL A 63 22.68 -14.20 10.01
N PHE A 64 23.53 -14.04 11.03
CA PHE A 64 23.18 -14.37 12.39
C PHE A 64 23.62 -13.26 13.36
N ALA A 65 22.87 -13.13 14.44
CA ALA A 65 23.13 -12.17 15.49
C ALA A 65 24.25 -12.66 16.40
N MET A 66 25.15 -11.76 16.80
CA MET A 66 26.11 -12.04 17.86
C MET A 66 25.50 -11.62 19.20
N PRO A 67 25.69 -12.40 20.29
CA PRO A 67 25.28 -11.97 21.61
C PRO A 67 26.08 -10.73 22.02
N GLN A 68 25.39 -9.71 22.54
CA GLN A 68 26.05 -8.50 23.02
C GLN A 68 26.62 -8.72 24.42
N THR A 69 27.88 -8.36 24.60
CA THR A 69 28.47 -8.16 25.92
C THR A 69 28.36 -6.67 26.22
N GLY A 70 27.42 -6.29 27.10
CA GLY A 70 26.96 -4.91 27.24
C GLY A 70 27.98 -3.97 27.90
N THR A 71 28.46 -2.99 27.12
CA THR A 71 29.01 -1.72 27.63
C THR A 71 28.47 -0.55 26.79
N GLY A 72 27.27 -0.11 27.15
CA GLY A 72 26.79 1.27 26.98
C GLY A 72 26.36 1.72 25.59
N VAL A 73 27.23 1.66 24.57
CA VAL A 73 26.99 2.31 23.26
C VAL A 73 27.74 1.64 22.11
N SER A 74 28.87 0.96 22.36
CA SER A 74 29.71 0.36 21.32
C SER A 74 29.77 -1.16 21.44
N VAL A 75 29.94 -1.84 20.30
CA VAL A 75 29.99 -3.30 20.27
C VAL A 75 31.43 -3.79 20.33
N GLU A 76 31.89 -4.19 21.52
CA GLU A 76 33.32 -4.32 21.82
C GLU A 76 33.94 -5.71 21.70
N ALA A 77 33.20 -6.79 21.42
CA ALA A 77 33.86 -8.08 21.21
C ALA A 77 33.02 -9.07 20.40
N VAL A 78 33.56 -9.44 19.23
CA VAL A 78 33.18 -10.68 18.55
C VAL A 78 33.76 -11.81 19.39
N ASP A 79 32.92 -12.64 20.01
CA ASP A 79 33.38 -13.84 20.70
C ASP A 79 33.78 -14.90 19.65
N PRO A 80 35.09 -15.20 19.48
CA PRO A 80 35.53 -16.18 18.50
C PRO A 80 35.04 -17.60 18.83
N VAL A 81 34.77 -17.89 20.10
CA VAL A 81 34.25 -19.20 20.54
C VAL A 81 32.81 -19.37 20.07
N PHE A 82 31.98 -18.35 20.26
CA PHE A 82 30.61 -18.35 19.75
C PHE A 82 30.58 -18.43 18.22
N GLN A 83 31.41 -17.64 17.53
CA GLN A 83 31.51 -17.66 16.07
C GLN A 83 31.89 -19.05 15.55
N ALA A 84 32.95 -19.66 16.08
CA ALA A 84 33.41 -20.98 15.63
C ALA A 84 32.35 -22.06 15.86
N LYS A 85 31.71 -22.06 17.04
CA LYS A 85 30.64 -23.00 17.37
C LYS A 85 29.42 -22.84 16.45
N MET A 86 29.00 -21.61 16.19
CA MET A 86 27.86 -21.33 15.32
C MET A 86 28.15 -21.73 13.86
N LEU A 87 29.35 -21.44 13.36
CA LEU A 87 29.77 -21.86 12.02
C LEU A 87 29.80 -23.39 11.87
N ASP A 88 30.27 -24.11 12.90
CA ASP A 88 30.25 -25.57 12.89
C ASP A 88 28.82 -26.14 12.89
N MET A 89 27.93 -25.56 13.70
CA MET A 89 26.51 -25.93 13.69
C MET A 89 25.85 -25.67 12.33
N LEU A 90 26.16 -24.56 11.68
CA LEU A 90 25.62 -24.25 10.35
C LEU A 90 26.13 -25.22 9.29
N LYS A 91 27.42 -25.60 9.33
CA LYS A 91 27.97 -26.62 8.43
C LYS A 91 27.22 -27.95 8.52
N GLN A 92 26.84 -28.38 9.72
CA GLN A 92 26.05 -29.59 9.94
C GLN A 92 24.63 -29.50 9.33
N THR A 93 24.06 -28.29 9.22
CA THR A 93 22.75 -28.05 8.58
C THR A 93 22.81 -27.93 7.05
N GLY A 94 23.99 -28.15 6.45
CA GLY A 94 24.19 -28.01 5.01
C GLY A 94 24.42 -26.56 4.56
N ARG A 95 24.91 -25.70 5.45
CA ARG A 95 25.26 -24.29 5.20
C ARG A 95 26.77 -24.08 5.35
N PRO A 96 27.57 -24.33 4.30
CA PRO A 96 29.02 -24.23 4.34
C PRO A 96 29.56 -22.81 4.06
N GLU A 97 28.69 -21.79 4.07
CA GLU A 97 29.07 -20.42 3.73
C GLU A 97 30.14 -19.84 4.67
N MET A 98 30.99 -18.98 4.13
CA MET A 98 32.02 -18.28 4.89
C MET A 98 31.52 -16.91 5.36
N VAL A 99 32.22 -16.32 6.32
CA VAL A 99 31.95 -14.95 6.77
C VAL A 99 32.46 -13.97 5.69
N VAL A 100 31.55 -13.18 5.11
CA VAL A 100 31.85 -12.19 4.07
C VAL A 100 31.92 -10.76 4.61
N GLY A 101 31.53 -10.57 5.87
CA GLY A 101 31.52 -9.27 6.54
C GLY A 101 30.68 -9.29 7.80
N TRP A 102 30.37 -8.10 8.30
CA TRP A 102 29.58 -7.91 9.49
C TRP A 102 28.58 -6.77 9.28
N TYR A 103 27.53 -6.76 10.09
CA TYR A 103 26.57 -5.67 10.09
C TYR A 103 26.34 -5.18 11.51
N HIS A 104 25.94 -3.93 11.64
CA HIS A 104 25.45 -3.38 12.88
C HIS A 104 24.31 -2.39 12.66
N SER A 105 23.67 -1.97 13.75
CA SER A 105 22.58 -1.00 13.69
C SER A 105 22.96 0.33 14.30
N HIS A 106 22.61 1.43 13.66
CA HIS A 106 22.64 2.79 14.21
C HIS A 106 21.20 3.31 14.35
N PRO A 107 20.56 3.15 15.53
CA PRO A 107 19.16 3.53 15.68
C PRO A 107 18.99 5.06 15.68
N GLY A 108 18.45 5.63 14.59
CA GLY A 108 18.11 7.05 14.50
C GLY A 108 19.23 7.99 14.08
N PHE A 109 20.47 7.50 13.93
CA PHE A 109 21.64 8.30 13.54
C PHE A 109 21.95 8.24 12.04
N GLY A 110 21.22 7.45 11.24
CA GLY A 110 21.55 7.19 9.83
C GLY A 110 22.74 6.23 9.65
N CYS A 111 23.19 6.06 8.41
CA CYS A 111 24.24 5.09 8.07
C CYS A 111 25.60 5.78 7.88
N TRP A 112 26.52 5.57 8.82
CA TRP A 112 27.92 6.00 8.76
C TRP A 112 28.77 5.08 9.65
N LEU A 113 30.10 5.18 9.61
CA LEU A 113 30.98 4.42 10.49
C LEU A 113 31.61 5.34 11.54
N SER A 114 31.48 4.98 12.82
CA SER A 114 32.18 5.65 13.91
C SER A 114 33.67 5.27 13.97
N GLY A 115 34.46 5.97 14.79
CA GLY A 115 35.86 5.60 15.01
C GLY A 115 36.02 4.18 15.56
N VAL A 116 35.06 3.70 16.37
CA VAL A 116 35.06 2.32 16.87
C VAL A 116 34.73 1.34 15.74
N ASP A 117 33.76 1.67 14.89
CA ASP A 117 33.38 0.83 13.75
C ASP A 117 34.51 0.69 12.74
N ILE A 118 35.27 1.77 12.51
CA ILE A 118 36.45 1.77 11.64
C ILE A 118 37.53 0.82 12.18
N ASN A 119 37.81 0.85 13.49
CA ASN A 119 38.79 -0.05 14.10
C ASN A 119 38.35 -1.53 14.04
N THR A 120 37.05 -1.78 14.25
CA THR A 120 36.46 -3.11 14.12
C THR A 120 36.54 -3.61 12.68
N GLN A 121 36.17 -2.77 11.71
CA GLN A 121 36.25 -3.09 10.29
C GLN A 121 37.70 -3.36 9.86
N GLN A 122 38.67 -2.59 10.34
CA GLN A 122 40.09 -2.84 10.05
C GLN A 122 40.55 -4.22 10.53
N SER A 123 40.03 -4.68 11.68
CA SER A 123 40.30 -6.02 12.20
C SER A 123 39.71 -7.12 11.32
N PHE A 124 38.50 -6.90 10.78
CA PHE A 124 37.87 -7.83 9.83
C PHE A 124 38.57 -7.83 8.46
N GLU A 125 39.02 -6.67 7.97
CA GLU A 125 39.77 -6.55 6.72
C GLU A 125 41.14 -7.24 6.79
N ALA A 126 41.77 -7.29 7.96
CA ALA A 126 43.01 -8.04 8.18
C ALA A 126 42.80 -9.56 8.03
N LEU A 127 41.61 -10.08 8.34
CA LEU A 127 41.25 -11.49 8.14
C LEU A 127 40.77 -11.75 6.70
N SER A 128 40.05 -10.80 6.12
CA SER A 128 39.48 -10.89 4.78
C SER A 128 39.45 -9.52 4.14
N GLU A 129 40.35 -9.29 3.17
CA GLU A 129 40.52 -7.99 2.51
C GLU A 129 39.21 -7.41 1.93
N ARG A 130 38.28 -8.29 1.54
CA ARG A 130 36.99 -7.92 0.95
C ARG A 130 35.83 -7.84 1.95
N ALA A 131 36.11 -7.85 3.25
CA ALA A 131 35.09 -7.72 4.28
C ALA A 131 34.25 -6.44 4.07
N VAL A 132 32.92 -6.58 4.19
CA VAL A 132 31.98 -5.47 4.07
C VAL A 132 31.36 -5.15 5.42
N ALA A 133 31.29 -3.86 5.77
CA ALA A 133 30.53 -3.37 6.92
C ALA A 133 29.16 -2.87 6.45
N VAL A 134 28.07 -3.45 6.94
CA VAL A 134 26.71 -3.01 6.61
C VAL A 134 26.07 -2.31 7.81
N VAL A 135 25.52 -1.11 7.58
CA VAL A 135 24.86 -0.32 8.63
C VAL A 135 23.36 -0.26 8.34
N VAL A 136 22.53 -0.59 9.33
CA VAL A 136 21.07 -0.58 9.22
C VAL A 136 20.48 0.38 10.25
N ASP A 137 19.61 1.29 9.83
CA ASP A 137 18.83 2.11 10.77
C ASP A 137 17.39 1.60 10.88
N PRO A 138 17.03 0.86 11.94
CA PRO A 138 15.69 0.29 12.11
C PRO A 138 14.63 1.33 12.56
N ILE A 139 15.02 2.57 12.88
CA ILE A 139 14.11 3.64 13.31
C ILE A 139 13.69 4.46 12.09
N GLN A 140 14.66 4.90 11.28
CA GLN A 140 14.38 5.68 10.07
C GLN A 140 13.84 4.81 8.92
N SER A 141 14.06 3.49 8.96
CA SER A 141 13.47 2.54 8.00
C SER A 141 11.95 2.46 8.19
N VAL A 142 11.21 3.06 7.25
CA VAL A 142 9.74 3.05 7.21
C VAL A 142 9.23 2.21 6.03
N LYS A 143 7.95 1.85 6.06
CA LYS A 143 7.31 1.11 4.96
C LYS A 143 7.46 1.89 3.64
N GLY A 144 8.30 1.38 2.74
CA GLY A 144 8.60 1.99 1.43
C GLY A 144 10.07 2.35 1.22
N LYS A 145 10.82 2.65 2.28
CA LYS A 145 12.26 2.92 2.20
C LYS A 145 12.99 2.30 3.40
N VAL A 146 13.85 1.33 3.11
CA VAL A 146 14.77 0.78 4.10
C VAL A 146 16.06 1.60 4.03
N VAL A 147 16.48 2.13 5.17
CA VAL A 147 17.74 2.88 5.32
C VAL A 147 18.83 1.87 5.67
N ILE A 148 19.61 1.51 4.65
CA ILE A 148 20.71 0.56 4.71
C ILE A 148 21.79 1.02 3.76
N ASP A 149 23.04 0.91 4.20
CA ASP A 149 24.21 1.27 3.42
C ASP A 149 25.35 0.30 3.74
N ALA A 150 26.25 0.12 2.77
CA ALA A 150 27.39 -0.79 2.89
C ALA A 150 28.67 0.00 2.67
N PHE A 151 29.66 -0.24 3.53
CA PHE A 151 30.92 0.50 3.53
C PHE A 151 32.12 -0.44 3.53
N ARG A 152 33.23 0.06 2.99
CA ARG A 152 34.57 -0.52 3.13
C ARG A 152 35.59 0.59 3.37
N LEU A 153 36.65 0.29 4.11
CA LEU A 153 37.69 1.28 4.40
C LEU A 153 38.55 1.57 3.17
N ILE A 154 39.14 2.76 3.20
CA ILE A 154 40.19 3.18 2.28
C ILE A 154 41.52 3.05 3.01
N ASN A 155 42.53 2.50 2.33
CA ASN A 155 43.86 2.44 2.90
C ASN A 155 44.40 3.88 3.08
N PRO A 156 44.75 4.30 4.32
CA PRO A 156 45.19 5.67 4.59
C PRO A 156 46.45 6.06 3.82
N ASN A 157 47.30 5.07 3.46
CA ASN A 157 48.51 5.31 2.68
C ASN A 157 48.19 5.84 1.27
N MET A 158 47.07 5.42 0.67
CA MET A 158 46.65 5.90 -0.66
C MET A 158 46.18 7.35 -0.61
N VAL A 159 45.46 7.72 0.44
CA VAL A 159 44.96 9.09 0.66
C VAL A 159 46.11 10.07 0.82
N VAL A 160 47.15 9.68 1.58
CA VAL A 160 48.36 10.51 1.77
C VAL A 160 49.13 10.69 0.45
N LEU A 161 49.12 9.67 -0.42
CA LEU A 161 49.74 9.71 -1.73
C LEU A 161 48.95 10.54 -2.76
N GLY A 162 47.76 11.03 -2.40
CA GLY A 162 46.89 11.81 -3.30
C GLY A 162 46.37 11.01 -4.49
N GLN A 163 46.48 9.67 -4.45
CA GLN A 163 45.93 8.80 -5.47
C GLN A 163 44.46 8.56 -5.18
N GLU A 164 43.62 8.61 -6.23
CA GLU A 164 42.22 8.24 -6.08
C GLU A 164 42.13 6.76 -5.66
N PRO A 165 41.40 6.46 -4.58
CA PRO A 165 41.41 5.12 -3.99
C PRO A 165 40.69 4.07 -4.82
N ARG A 166 39.90 4.48 -5.82
CA ARG A 166 39.11 3.59 -6.67
C ARG A 166 39.21 4.02 -8.12
N GLN A 167 39.25 3.03 -9.02
CA GLN A 167 39.07 3.29 -10.43
C GLN A 167 37.58 3.46 -10.72
N THR A 168 37.20 4.55 -11.40
CA THR A 168 35.81 4.77 -11.80
C THR A 168 35.57 4.25 -13.21
N THR A 169 35.08 3.01 -13.34
CA THR A 169 34.71 2.43 -14.65
C THR A 169 33.22 2.61 -14.97
N SER A 170 32.39 2.91 -13.98
CA SER A 170 30.93 2.97 -14.13
C SER A 170 30.27 4.11 -13.35
N ASN A 171 29.07 4.50 -13.79
CA ASN A 171 28.28 5.55 -13.13
C ASN A 171 27.50 5.05 -11.90
N LEU A 172 27.51 3.75 -11.60
CA LEU A 172 26.72 3.17 -10.53
C LEU A 172 27.11 3.72 -9.15
N GLY A 173 28.41 3.95 -8.91
CA GLY A 173 28.91 4.50 -7.65
C GLY A 173 28.46 5.93 -7.35
N HIS A 174 27.99 6.68 -8.35
CA HIS A 174 27.56 8.08 -8.21
C HIS A 174 26.03 8.25 -8.22
N LEU A 175 25.27 7.15 -8.28
CA LEU A 175 23.82 7.21 -8.44
C LEU A 175 23.10 7.65 -7.16
N GLN A 176 23.67 7.34 -5.99
CA GLN A 176 23.11 7.71 -4.70
C GLN A 176 23.88 8.87 -4.10
N LYS A 177 23.17 9.96 -3.78
CA LYS A 177 23.77 11.09 -3.08
C LYS A 177 24.01 10.69 -1.62
N PRO A 178 25.25 10.85 -1.12
CA PRO A 178 25.55 10.52 0.26
C PRO A 178 24.81 11.45 1.23
N SER A 179 24.52 10.94 2.42
CA SER A 179 24.00 11.76 3.52
C SER A 179 25.03 12.79 3.97
N VAL A 180 24.60 14.01 4.29
CA VAL A 180 25.47 15.07 4.82
C VAL A 180 26.16 14.61 6.10
N GLN A 181 25.44 13.85 6.95
CA GLN A 181 26.00 13.31 8.18
C GLN A 181 27.13 12.31 7.90
N ALA A 182 26.96 11.41 6.93
CA ALA A 182 28.00 10.46 6.54
C ALA A 182 29.25 11.18 5.99
N LEU A 183 29.07 12.27 5.25
CA LEU A 183 30.18 13.09 4.75
C LEU A 183 30.97 13.76 5.89
N ILE A 184 30.28 14.25 6.93
CA ILE A 184 30.92 14.82 8.13
C ILE A 184 31.75 13.75 8.87
N HIS A 185 31.26 12.52 8.93
CA HIS A 185 31.93 11.39 9.57
C HIS A 185 32.97 10.68 8.68
N GLY A 186 33.42 11.32 7.59
CA GLY A 186 34.59 10.87 6.84
C GLY A 186 34.31 9.93 5.66
N LEU A 187 33.08 9.89 5.15
CA LEU A 187 32.78 9.26 3.86
C LEU A 187 33.63 9.90 2.74
N ASN A 188 34.20 9.08 1.87
CA ASN A 188 35.18 9.42 0.83
C ASN A 188 36.57 9.87 1.34
N ARG A 189 36.82 9.78 2.66
CA ARG A 189 38.14 10.02 3.26
C ARG A 189 38.69 8.77 3.92
N HIS A 190 37.89 8.16 4.81
CA HIS A 190 38.28 6.96 5.56
C HIS A 190 37.63 5.69 5.02
N TYR A 191 36.47 5.82 4.40
CA TYR A 191 35.70 4.71 3.82
C TYR A 191 34.87 5.21 2.65
N TYR A 192 34.41 4.29 1.80
CA TYR A 192 33.50 4.57 0.69
C TYR A 192 32.23 3.73 0.79
N SER A 193 31.14 4.21 0.18
CA SER A 193 29.89 3.45 0.05
C SER A 193 29.95 2.49 -1.15
N ILE A 194 29.35 1.31 -0.96
CA ILE A 194 29.18 0.26 -1.97
C ILE A 194 27.70 0.13 -2.29
N SER A 195 27.38 0.02 -3.57
CA SER A 195 26.00 -0.11 -4.01
C SER A 195 25.39 -1.46 -3.58
N ILE A 196 24.22 -1.40 -2.93
CA ILE A 196 23.49 -2.59 -2.48
C ILE A 196 22.40 -2.93 -3.50
N ASN A 197 22.36 -4.19 -3.91
CA ASN A 197 21.31 -4.77 -4.72
C ASN A 197 20.59 -5.89 -3.96
N TYR A 198 19.30 -6.05 -4.22
CA TYR A 198 18.51 -7.12 -3.61
C TYR A 198 18.28 -8.25 -4.60
N ARG A 199 18.65 -9.47 -4.21
CA ARG A 199 18.31 -10.67 -4.98
C ARG A 199 17.02 -11.26 -4.43
N LYS A 200 16.01 -11.38 -5.29
CA LYS A 200 14.72 -12.00 -4.99
C LYS A 200 14.48 -13.15 -5.93
N ASN A 201 14.22 -14.34 -5.39
CA ASN A 201 13.80 -15.48 -6.20
C ASN A 201 12.29 -15.41 -6.48
N GLU A 202 11.83 -16.01 -7.58
CA GLU A 202 10.41 -16.04 -7.94
C GLU A 202 9.56 -16.73 -6.86
N LEU A 203 10.07 -17.81 -6.25
CA LEU A 203 9.42 -18.50 -5.14
C LEU A 203 9.29 -17.60 -3.92
N GLU A 204 10.37 -16.87 -3.56
CA GLU A 204 10.34 -15.92 -2.44
C GLU A 204 9.34 -14.80 -2.70
N GLN A 205 9.32 -14.27 -3.92
CA GLN A 205 8.37 -13.23 -4.31
C GLN A 205 6.92 -13.73 -4.21
N LYS A 206 6.62 -14.94 -4.71
CA LYS A 206 5.29 -15.56 -4.59
C LYS A 206 4.91 -15.78 -3.12
N MET A 207 5.84 -16.26 -2.30
CA MET A 207 5.63 -16.48 -0.87
C MET A 207 5.36 -15.17 -0.12
N LEU A 208 6.20 -14.14 -0.33
CA LEU A 208 6.03 -12.82 0.29
C LEU A 208 4.74 -12.14 -0.15
N LEU A 209 4.34 -12.32 -1.41
CA LEU A 209 3.09 -11.75 -1.94
C LEU A 209 1.86 -12.45 -1.34
N ASN A 210 1.96 -13.73 -0.96
CA ASN A 210 0.89 -14.43 -0.24
C ASN A 210 0.67 -13.90 1.18
N LEU A 211 1.70 -13.39 1.87
CA LEU A 211 1.56 -12.85 3.23
C LEU A 211 0.66 -11.61 3.31
N HIS A 212 0.60 -10.82 2.24
CA HIS A 212 -0.25 -9.63 2.17
C HIS A 212 -1.66 -9.94 1.63
N LYS A 213 -1.95 -11.20 1.28
CA LYS A 213 -3.30 -11.57 0.86
C LYS A 213 -4.20 -11.59 2.09
N LYS A 214 -5.31 -10.84 2.02
CA LYS A 214 -6.39 -10.93 3.00
C LYS A 214 -6.95 -12.35 3.01
N SER A 215 -7.55 -12.75 4.13
CA SER A 215 -8.22 -14.04 4.19
C SER A 215 -9.34 -14.06 3.13
N TRP A 216 -9.48 -15.17 2.42
CA TRP A 216 -10.54 -15.32 1.43
C TRP A 216 -11.94 -15.23 2.06
N MET A 217 -12.04 -15.55 3.36
CA MET A 217 -13.29 -15.47 4.12
C MET A 217 -13.68 -14.02 4.40
N ASP A 218 -12.74 -13.08 4.52
CA ASP A 218 -13.02 -11.69 4.88
C ASP A 218 -13.99 -11.02 3.89
N GLY A 219 -14.00 -11.45 2.62
CA GLY A 219 -14.91 -10.94 1.58
C GLY A 219 -16.26 -11.65 1.51
N LEU A 220 -16.44 -12.77 2.22
CA LEU A 220 -17.69 -13.55 2.29
C LEU A 220 -18.38 -13.39 3.64
N MET A 221 -17.68 -12.86 4.65
CA MET A 221 -18.27 -12.57 5.95
C MET A 221 -19.04 -11.26 5.86
N LEU A 222 -20.34 -11.33 6.13
CA LEU A 222 -21.18 -10.17 6.31
C LEU A 222 -20.99 -9.60 7.71
N SER A 223 -20.93 -8.27 7.80
CA SER A 223 -21.02 -7.59 9.09
C SER A 223 -22.44 -7.71 9.67
N ASP A 224 -22.56 -7.59 10.99
CA ASP A 224 -23.85 -7.64 11.67
C ASP A 224 -24.75 -6.49 11.19
N TYR A 225 -25.94 -6.84 10.69
CA TYR A 225 -26.85 -5.87 10.09
C TYR A 225 -27.26 -4.76 11.06
N THR A 226 -27.39 -5.07 12.35
CA THR A 226 -27.76 -4.09 13.37
C THR A 226 -26.66 -3.06 13.61
N GLU A 227 -25.39 -3.50 13.65
CA GLU A 227 -24.23 -2.62 13.79
C GLU A 227 -24.02 -1.78 12.53
N HIS A 228 -24.14 -2.40 11.36
CA HIS A 228 -24.03 -1.72 10.08
C HIS A 228 -25.10 -0.64 9.87
N CYS A 229 -26.35 -0.90 10.28
CA CYS A 229 -27.41 0.12 10.23
C CYS A 229 -27.13 1.30 11.17
N LYS A 230 -26.64 1.04 12.39
CA LYS A 230 -26.24 2.10 13.32
C LYS A 230 -25.07 2.92 12.78
N LEU A 231 -24.11 2.27 12.13
CA LEU A 231 -22.98 2.95 11.48
C LEU A 231 -23.45 3.88 10.36
N ASN A 232 -24.39 3.40 9.52
CA ASN A 232 -24.99 4.20 8.46
C ASN A 232 -25.75 5.41 9.03
N GLU A 233 -26.58 5.21 10.05
CA GLU A 233 -27.32 6.29 10.70
C GLU A 233 -26.38 7.35 11.27
N THR A 234 -25.35 6.92 12.02
CA THR A 234 -24.34 7.82 12.58
C THR A 234 -23.59 8.59 11.49
N THR A 235 -23.20 7.91 10.40
CA THR A 235 -22.48 8.54 9.29
C THR A 235 -23.35 9.54 8.53
N CYS A 236 -24.63 9.27 8.36
CA CYS A 236 -25.59 10.19 7.75
C CYS A 236 -25.84 11.43 8.62
N LEU A 237 -25.89 11.28 9.94
CA LEU A 237 -26.01 12.42 10.87
C LEU A 237 -24.74 13.30 10.81
N ASP A 238 -23.55 12.69 10.81
CA ASP A 238 -22.29 13.41 10.63
C ASP A 238 -22.28 14.18 9.29
N MET A 239 -22.73 13.54 8.20
CA MET A 239 -22.82 14.18 6.89
C MET A 239 -23.78 15.37 6.88
N LEU A 240 -24.91 15.28 7.59
CA LEU A 240 -25.87 16.37 7.69
C LEU A 240 -25.23 17.59 8.37
N ASP A 241 -24.47 17.37 9.45
CA ASP A 241 -23.79 18.46 10.15
C ASP A 241 -22.64 19.04 9.34
N LEU A 242 -21.88 18.20 8.62
CA LEU A 242 -20.87 18.66 7.67
C LEU A 242 -21.48 19.44 6.49
N ALA A 243 -22.67 19.06 6.01
CA ALA A 243 -23.37 19.78 4.95
C ALA A 243 -23.85 21.17 5.41
N LYS A 244 -24.37 21.29 6.64
CA LYS A 244 -24.70 22.60 7.24
C LYS A 244 -23.45 23.49 7.34
N ASN A 245 -22.34 22.91 7.80
CA ASN A 245 -21.06 23.62 7.90
C ASN A 245 -20.51 24.00 6.52
N TYR A 246 -20.71 23.17 5.50
CA TYR A 246 -20.33 23.46 4.11
C TYR A 246 -21.15 24.63 3.55
N ASN A 247 -22.47 24.64 3.74
CA ASN A 247 -23.31 25.76 3.31
C ASN A 247 -22.88 27.07 3.98
N LYS A 248 -22.65 27.04 5.30
CA LYS A 248 -22.13 28.20 6.03
C LYS A 248 -20.75 28.64 5.52
N ALA A 249 -19.88 27.69 5.18
CA ALA A 249 -18.56 28.01 4.64
C ALA A 249 -18.67 28.69 3.26
N LEU A 250 -19.58 28.24 2.39
CA LEU A 250 -19.84 28.86 1.08
C LEU A 250 -20.36 30.30 1.22
N GLU A 251 -21.31 30.56 2.12
CA GLU A 251 -21.81 31.91 2.40
C GLU A 251 -20.73 32.87 2.90
N GLU A 252 -19.74 32.35 3.62
CA GLU A 252 -18.58 33.12 4.09
C GLU A 252 -17.50 33.25 3.01
N GLU A 253 -17.43 32.32 2.05
CA GLU A 253 -16.49 32.31 0.93
C GLU A 253 -16.81 33.43 -0.06
N GLU A 254 -18.10 33.66 -0.36
CA GLU A 254 -18.54 34.75 -1.25
C GLU A 254 -18.14 36.15 -0.75
N LYS A 255 -17.86 36.31 0.55
CA LYS A 255 -17.55 37.59 1.19
C LYS A 255 -16.06 37.89 1.30
N MET A 256 -15.19 36.94 0.95
CA MET A 256 -13.75 37.00 1.25
C MET A 256 -12.90 36.87 -0.01
N THR A 257 -11.68 37.43 0.06
CA THR A 257 -10.69 37.27 -1.02
C THR A 257 -9.99 35.90 -0.93
N PRO A 258 -9.50 35.34 -2.03
CA PRO A 258 -8.86 34.01 -2.06
C PRO A 258 -7.62 33.88 -1.16
N GLU A 259 -6.86 34.95 -0.96
CA GLU A 259 -5.69 34.95 -0.06
C GLU A 259 -6.08 34.86 1.41
N GLN A 260 -7.18 35.52 1.80
CA GLN A 260 -7.71 35.46 3.16
C GLN A 260 -8.38 34.11 3.45
N LEU A 261 -8.96 33.47 2.43
CA LEU A 261 -9.54 32.13 2.53
C LEU A 261 -8.47 31.06 2.78
N ALA A 262 -7.33 31.14 2.10
CA ALA A 262 -6.21 30.22 2.31
C ALA A 262 -5.70 30.25 3.76
N ILE A 263 -5.66 31.42 4.39
CA ILE A 263 -5.23 31.58 5.79
C ILE A 263 -6.33 31.13 6.76
N LYS A 264 -7.60 31.42 6.45
CA LYS A 264 -8.75 31.08 7.30
C LYS A 264 -8.99 29.57 7.45
N ASN A 265 -8.68 28.81 6.42
CA ASN A 265 -8.88 27.35 6.41
C ASN A 265 -7.78 26.62 7.20
N VAL A 266 -6.69 27.29 7.58
CA VAL A 266 -5.64 26.71 8.41
C VAL A 266 -6.14 26.53 9.85
N GLY A 267 -6.20 25.29 10.30
CA GLY A 267 -6.59 24.93 11.68
C GLY A 267 -8.08 24.73 11.92
N LYS A 268 -8.91 24.83 10.87
CA LYS A 268 -10.34 24.45 10.91
C LYS A 268 -10.59 23.23 10.03
N GLN A 269 -11.66 22.50 10.34
CA GLN A 269 -12.06 21.34 9.56
C GLN A 269 -12.61 21.80 8.22
N ASP A 270 -12.02 21.35 7.10
CA ASP A 270 -12.53 21.62 5.76
C ASP A 270 -13.76 20.74 5.47
N PRO A 271 -14.99 21.30 5.45
CA PRO A 271 -16.21 20.49 5.39
C PRO A 271 -16.35 19.75 4.05
N LYS A 272 -15.88 20.32 2.94
CA LYS A 272 -15.91 19.69 1.62
C LYS A 272 -15.11 18.37 1.58
N ARG A 273 -13.86 18.42 2.04
CA ARG A 273 -12.98 17.24 2.04
C ARG A 273 -13.53 16.13 2.93
N HIS A 274 -14.07 16.47 4.09
CA HIS A 274 -14.64 15.49 5.01
C HIS A 274 -15.96 14.90 4.50
N LEU A 275 -16.76 15.67 3.75
CA LEU A 275 -17.93 15.13 3.06
C LEU A 275 -17.52 14.08 2.02
N GLU A 276 -16.52 14.38 1.18
CA GLU A 276 -15.99 13.44 0.19
C GLU A 276 -15.47 12.14 0.87
N GLU A 277 -14.65 12.26 1.93
CA GLU A 277 -14.11 11.11 2.68
C GLU A 277 -15.22 10.24 3.31
N LYS A 278 -16.27 10.87 3.86
CA LYS A 278 -17.42 10.14 4.44
C LYS A 278 -18.26 9.46 3.37
N VAL A 279 -18.45 10.10 2.21
CA VAL A 279 -19.21 9.51 1.08
C VAL A 279 -18.50 8.27 0.56
N ASP A 280 -17.19 8.33 0.36
CA ASP A 280 -16.40 7.18 -0.09
C ASP A 280 -16.47 6.02 0.89
N THR A 281 -16.37 6.30 2.20
CA THR A 281 -16.49 5.27 3.24
C THR A 281 -17.88 4.66 3.28
N LEU A 282 -18.93 5.48 3.19
CA LEU A 282 -20.32 5.02 3.19
C LEU A 282 -20.63 4.17 1.95
N MET A 283 -20.19 4.60 0.77
CA MET A 283 -20.41 3.87 -0.47
C MET A 283 -19.68 2.52 -0.46
N THR A 284 -18.40 2.50 -0.11
CA THR A 284 -17.62 1.27 -0.10
C THR A 284 -18.19 0.23 0.87
N THR A 285 -18.57 0.65 2.08
CA THR A 285 -19.13 -0.26 3.09
C THR A 285 -20.47 -0.83 2.63
N ASN A 286 -21.39 0.02 2.15
CA ASN A 286 -22.71 -0.43 1.71
C ASN A 286 -22.65 -1.30 0.46
N ILE A 287 -21.82 -0.95 -0.53
CA ILE A 287 -21.70 -1.74 -1.77
C ILE A 287 -21.15 -3.14 -1.46
N VAL A 288 -20.12 -3.23 -0.61
CA VAL A 288 -19.54 -4.53 -0.21
C VAL A 288 -20.55 -5.36 0.57
N GLN A 289 -21.27 -4.77 1.54
CA GLN A 289 -22.27 -5.48 2.33
C GLN A 289 -23.45 -5.96 1.46
N CYS A 290 -23.96 -5.11 0.56
CA CYS A 290 -25.03 -5.48 -0.36
C CYS A 290 -24.59 -6.58 -1.34
N LEU A 291 -23.39 -6.45 -1.92
CA LEU A 291 -22.85 -7.46 -2.84
C LEU A 291 -22.61 -8.79 -2.14
N GLY A 292 -22.09 -8.77 -0.90
CA GLY A 292 -21.92 -9.96 -0.07
C GLY A 292 -23.26 -10.67 0.17
N ALA A 293 -24.30 -9.92 0.54
CA ALA A 293 -25.62 -10.49 0.80
C ALA A 293 -26.25 -11.09 -0.46
N MET A 294 -26.09 -10.41 -1.60
CA MET A 294 -26.53 -10.91 -2.91
C MET A 294 -25.81 -12.20 -3.29
N LEU A 295 -24.48 -12.23 -3.15
CA LEU A 295 -23.67 -13.42 -3.44
C LEU A 295 -24.06 -14.60 -2.54
N ASP A 296 -24.22 -14.36 -1.24
CA ASP A 296 -24.60 -15.39 -0.29
C ASP A 296 -25.96 -16.01 -0.62
N SER A 297 -26.91 -15.17 -1.02
CA SER A 297 -28.26 -15.60 -1.41
C SER A 297 -28.28 -16.50 -2.66
N VAL A 298 -27.29 -16.40 -3.55
CA VAL A 298 -27.21 -17.22 -4.77
C VAL A 298 -26.33 -18.44 -4.54
N VAL A 299 -25.16 -18.26 -3.96
CA VAL A 299 -24.13 -19.31 -3.78
C VAL A 299 -24.58 -20.33 -2.73
N PHE A 300 -25.06 -19.90 -1.56
CA PHE A 300 -25.43 -20.81 -0.48
C PHE A 300 -26.86 -21.38 -0.61
N LYS A 301 -27.75 -20.71 -1.36
CA LYS A 301 -29.11 -21.22 -1.65
C LYS A 301 -29.11 -22.42 -2.62
N ARG A 302 -28.21 -22.44 -3.61
CA ARG A 302 -28.11 -23.53 -4.59
C ARG A 302 -27.66 -24.86 -3.96
N ARG A 303 -26.90 -24.80 -2.87
CA ARG A 303 -26.44 -25.99 -2.13
C ARG A 303 -27.58 -26.66 -1.33
N ARG A 304 -28.58 -25.89 -0.89
CA ARG A 304 -29.72 -26.40 -0.12
C ARG A 304 -30.71 -27.19 -1.01
N LYS A 305 -30.88 -26.79 -2.27
CA LYS A 305 -31.67 -27.55 -3.26
C LYS A 305 -31.02 -28.87 -3.66
N ARG A 306 -29.72 -28.91 -3.98
CA ARG A 306 -29.03 -30.17 -4.34
C ARG A 306 -29.03 -31.23 -3.25
N SER A 307 -28.93 -30.83 -1.98
CA SER A 307 -29.05 -31.77 -0.85
C SER A 307 -30.49 -32.26 -0.61
N GLN A 308 -31.50 -31.52 -1.08
CA GLN A 308 -32.92 -31.89 -0.97
C GLN A 308 -33.44 -32.66 -2.19
N GLU A 309 -32.91 -32.39 -3.39
CA GLU A 309 -33.24 -33.07 -4.65
C GLU A 309 -32.66 -34.49 -4.70
N ALA A 310 -31.57 -34.79 -3.98
CA ALA A 310 -31.05 -36.17 -3.82
C ALA A 310 -31.99 -37.11 -3.03
N GLY A 311 -33.14 -36.63 -2.54
CA GLY A 311 -34.08 -37.42 -1.74
C GLY A 311 -35.54 -37.33 -2.15
N ARG A 312 -35.91 -36.70 -3.28
CA ARG A 312 -37.31 -36.64 -3.72
C ARG A 312 -37.42 -36.64 -5.25
N ASP A 313 -37.76 -37.81 -5.77
CA ASP A 313 -38.11 -38.03 -7.17
C ASP A 313 -39.48 -37.43 -7.54
N VAL A 314 -39.48 -36.75 -8.69
CA VAL A 314 -40.49 -36.63 -9.76
C VAL A 314 -41.93 -36.25 -9.38
N GLY A 315 -42.31 -34.98 -9.67
CA GLY A 315 -43.72 -34.58 -9.70
C GLY A 315 -44.05 -33.12 -10.07
N GLU A 316 -43.15 -32.15 -9.88
CA GLU A 316 -43.47 -30.71 -10.00
C GLU A 316 -42.66 -29.96 -11.09
N GLU A 317 -42.24 -30.62 -12.17
CA GLU A 317 -41.37 -29.98 -13.17
C GLU A 317 -42.08 -29.10 -14.22
N LYS A 318 -43.40 -29.15 -14.38
CA LYS A 318 -44.06 -28.45 -15.50
C LYS A 318 -44.56 -27.03 -15.23
N GLU A 319 -44.72 -26.61 -13.97
CA GLU A 319 -45.21 -25.26 -13.63
C GLU A 319 -44.07 -24.25 -13.39
N LYS A 320 -42.95 -24.70 -12.81
CA LYS A 320 -41.76 -23.85 -12.56
C LYS A 320 -41.03 -23.42 -13.84
N ASP A 321 -41.05 -24.23 -14.87
CA ASP A 321 -40.35 -23.95 -16.13
C ASP A 321 -40.95 -22.78 -16.92
N ASN A 322 -42.20 -22.40 -16.67
CA ASN A 322 -42.85 -21.26 -17.32
C ASN A 322 -42.60 -19.94 -16.59
N GLU A 323 -42.52 -19.93 -15.24
CA GLU A 323 -42.13 -18.75 -14.47
C GLU A 323 -40.66 -18.37 -14.72
N ASP A 324 -39.76 -19.35 -14.73
CA ASP A 324 -38.32 -19.12 -15.00
C ASP A 324 -38.06 -18.60 -16.43
N LYS A 325 -38.93 -18.95 -17.40
CA LYS A 325 -38.87 -18.41 -18.77
C LYS A 325 -39.33 -16.96 -18.82
N LEU A 326 -40.36 -16.60 -18.05
CA LEU A 326 -40.89 -15.24 -17.98
C LEU A 326 -39.90 -14.28 -17.28
N GLU A 327 -39.25 -14.72 -16.21
CA GLU A 327 -38.21 -13.95 -15.53
C GLU A 327 -36.96 -13.75 -16.41
N LYS A 328 -36.53 -14.79 -17.13
CA LYS A 328 -35.41 -14.66 -18.08
C LYS A 328 -35.73 -13.73 -19.26
N LEU A 329 -36.98 -13.67 -19.71
CA LEU A 329 -37.40 -12.70 -20.73
C LEU A 329 -37.38 -11.26 -20.19
N LYS A 330 -37.88 -11.04 -18.97
CA LYS A 330 -37.84 -9.70 -18.32
C LYS A 330 -36.42 -9.19 -18.13
N LEU A 331 -35.49 -10.06 -17.71
CA LEU A 331 -34.08 -9.70 -17.56
C LEU A 331 -33.41 -9.36 -18.90
N LYS A 332 -33.78 -10.08 -19.97
CA LYS A 332 -33.24 -9.88 -21.32
C LYS A 332 -33.72 -8.56 -21.95
N VAL A 333 -34.97 -8.17 -21.70
CA VAL A 333 -35.53 -6.88 -22.12
C VAL A 333 -34.89 -5.72 -21.36
N ALA A 334 -34.65 -5.88 -20.05
CA ALA A 334 -33.94 -4.87 -19.23
C ALA A 334 -32.47 -4.67 -19.67
N LEU A 335 -31.77 -5.74 -20.05
CA LEU A 335 -30.41 -5.65 -20.60
C LEU A 335 -30.37 -5.04 -22.00
N GLN A 336 -31.41 -5.26 -22.83
CA GLN A 336 -31.50 -4.66 -24.16
C GLN A 336 -31.84 -3.16 -24.14
N SER A 337 -32.61 -2.68 -23.15
CA SER A 337 -32.82 -1.23 -22.98
C SER A 337 -31.53 -0.53 -22.52
N HIS A 338 -30.75 -1.18 -21.65
CA HIS A 338 -29.46 -0.69 -21.15
C HIS A 338 -28.38 -0.61 -22.26
N ALA A 339 -28.41 -1.51 -23.25
CA ALA A 339 -27.47 -1.51 -24.37
C ALA A 339 -27.76 -0.41 -25.41
N LYS A 340 -29.03 0.01 -25.59
CA LYS A 340 -29.40 1.07 -26.53
C LYS A 340 -28.98 2.47 -26.06
N HIS A 341 -28.98 2.73 -24.75
CA HIS A 341 -28.56 4.02 -24.17
C HIS A 341 -27.06 4.29 -24.23
N TYR A 342 -26.23 3.28 -24.47
CA TYR A 342 -24.76 3.42 -24.53
C TYR A 342 -24.18 3.46 -25.96
N SER A 343 -25.01 3.54 -27.00
CA SER A 343 -24.57 3.41 -28.40
C SER A 343 -24.53 4.71 -29.24
N GLU A 344 -24.78 5.89 -28.67
CA GLU A 344 -24.60 7.15 -29.40
C GLU A 344 -23.30 7.87 -29.00
N PRO A 345 -22.40 8.19 -29.96
CA PRO A 345 -21.17 8.92 -29.67
C PRO A 345 -21.49 10.42 -29.51
N CYS A 346 -21.59 10.90 -28.27
CA CYS A 346 -21.90 12.31 -28.01
C CYS A 346 -20.64 13.18 -28.03
N THR A 347 -20.44 13.86 -29.16
CA THR A 347 -19.51 14.96 -29.35
C THR A 347 -20.04 16.25 -28.72
N VAL A 348 -19.17 16.95 -27.97
CA VAL A 348 -19.23 18.38 -27.58
C VAL A 348 -20.14 18.80 -26.39
N ALA A 349 -19.50 19.58 -25.49
CA ALA A 349 -20.00 20.44 -24.40
C ALA A 349 -20.29 19.80 -23.01
N LYS A 350 -19.43 20.16 -22.03
CA LYS A 350 -19.60 19.88 -20.58
C LYS A 350 -20.86 20.56 -20.02
N PRO A 351 -21.76 19.85 -19.31
CA PRO A 351 -22.82 20.49 -18.53
C PRO A 351 -22.33 20.91 -17.12
N PRO A 352 -23.02 21.84 -16.44
CA PRO A 352 -22.57 22.42 -15.17
C PRO A 352 -22.67 21.44 -13.99
N GLN A 353 -21.84 21.68 -12.96
CA GLN A 353 -21.57 20.76 -11.83
C GLN A 353 -22.77 20.40 -10.95
N SER A 354 -23.89 21.13 -11.00
CA SER A 354 -25.11 20.85 -10.21
C SER A 354 -25.89 19.62 -10.70
N HIS A 355 -25.77 19.24 -11.98
CA HIS A 355 -26.53 18.11 -12.54
C HIS A 355 -25.98 16.72 -12.15
N ARG A 356 -24.77 16.63 -11.60
CA ARG A 356 -24.14 15.33 -11.26
C ARG A 356 -24.73 14.70 -10.01
N LEU A 357 -25.08 15.48 -8.99
CA LEU A 357 -25.65 14.96 -7.75
C LEU A 357 -27.05 14.37 -7.97
N LEU A 358 -27.92 15.08 -8.70
CA LEU A 358 -29.24 14.58 -9.09
C LEU A 358 -29.16 13.29 -9.93
N HIS A 359 -28.20 13.21 -10.86
CA HIS A 359 -28.00 12.01 -11.68
C HIS A 359 -27.48 10.82 -10.86
N ILE A 360 -26.57 11.06 -9.92
CA ILE A 360 -26.08 10.02 -8.98
C ILE A 360 -27.21 9.54 -8.06
N ILE A 361 -28.05 10.46 -7.56
CA ILE A 361 -29.18 10.11 -6.69
C ILE A 361 -30.26 9.35 -7.47
N LEU A 362 -30.55 9.73 -8.71
CA LEU A 362 -31.47 8.99 -9.59
C LEU A 362 -30.92 7.61 -9.96
N GLU A 363 -29.61 7.48 -10.24
CA GLU A 363 -28.98 6.17 -10.47
C GLU A 363 -28.95 5.28 -9.23
N ILE A 364 -28.78 5.86 -8.04
CA ILE A 364 -28.92 5.15 -6.76
C ILE A 364 -30.36 4.69 -6.57
N TYR A 365 -31.33 5.57 -6.80
CA TYR A 365 -32.76 5.24 -6.69
C TYR A 365 -33.16 4.13 -7.67
N TRP A 366 -32.70 4.20 -8.91
CA TRP A 366 -33.01 3.20 -9.95
C TRP A 366 -32.28 1.86 -9.72
N SER A 367 -31.02 1.90 -9.25
CA SER A 367 -30.25 0.69 -8.92
C SER A 367 -30.81 -0.05 -7.70
N VAL A 368 -31.30 0.70 -6.70
CA VAL A 368 -31.99 0.12 -5.53
C VAL A 368 -33.33 -0.47 -5.94
N ASN A 369 -34.09 0.18 -6.84
CA ASN A 369 -35.42 -0.28 -7.28
C ASN A 369 -35.36 -1.50 -8.26
N ILE A 370 -34.30 -1.60 -9.06
CA ILE A 370 -34.05 -2.78 -9.92
C ILE A 370 -33.60 -3.98 -9.08
N SER A 371 -32.82 -3.75 -8.02
CA SER A 371 -32.39 -4.82 -7.12
C SER A 371 -33.53 -5.38 -6.26
N THR A 372 -34.57 -4.58 -5.99
CA THR A 372 -35.70 -4.94 -5.11
C THR A 372 -36.84 -5.68 -5.80
N THR A 373 -37.00 -5.52 -7.12
CA THR A 373 -38.12 -6.15 -7.85
C THR A 373 -37.90 -7.64 -8.14
N SER A 374 -36.68 -8.17 -7.98
CA SER A 374 -36.37 -9.51 -8.48
C SER A 374 -36.20 -10.63 -7.43
N ILE A 375 -35.91 -10.42 -6.13
CA ILE A 375 -35.38 -11.56 -5.31
C ILE A 375 -35.68 -11.60 -3.78
N MET A 376 -36.84 -11.20 -3.22
CA MET A 376 -37.02 -11.31 -1.74
C MET A 376 -38.37 -11.88 -1.26
N SER A 377 -38.32 -13.01 -0.54
CA SER A 377 -39.50 -13.74 -0.02
C SER A 377 -39.75 -13.61 1.50
N SER A 378 -38.99 -12.83 2.27
CA SER A 378 -39.18 -12.73 3.73
C SER A 378 -39.96 -11.46 4.12
N ARG A 379 -40.78 -11.58 5.18
CA ARG A 379 -41.69 -10.52 5.67
C ARG A 379 -40.94 -9.39 6.39
N GLU A 380 -39.84 -9.71 7.07
CA GLU A 380 -38.97 -8.76 7.78
C GLU A 380 -38.20 -7.84 6.82
N SER A 381 -37.75 -8.38 5.68
CA SER A 381 -37.10 -7.56 4.64
C SER A 381 -38.06 -6.55 3.99
N ARG A 382 -39.37 -6.85 3.93
CA ARG A 382 -40.38 -5.90 3.40
C ARG A 382 -40.65 -4.73 4.34
N GLU A 383 -40.49 -4.93 5.65
CA GLU A 383 -40.70 -3.88 6.66
C GLU A 383 -39.48 -2.96 6.75
N MET A 384 -38.27 -3.53 6.65
CA MET A 384 -37.03 -2.80 6.50
C MET A 384 -37.02 -1.97 5.19
N GLN A 385 -37.53 -2.52 4.08
CA GLN A 385 -37.71 -1.82 2.81
C GLN A 385 -38.65 -0.61 2.93
N LYS A 386 -39.78 -0.72 3.64
CA LYS A 386 -40.71 0.40 3.83
C LYS A 386 -40.09 1.55 4.63
N ASN A 387 -39.21 1.23 5.58
CA ASN A 387 -38.53 2.24 6.37
C ASN A 387 -37.43 2.91 5.56
N ILE A 388 -36.61 2.14 4.84
CA ILE A 388 -35.58 2.68 3.94
C ILE A 388 -36.19 3.56 2.85
N LEU A 389 -37.28 3.15 2.18
CA LEU A 389 -37.95 3.99 1.19
C LEU A 389 -38.51 5.29 1.79
N LYS A 390 -39.08 5.23 3.01
CA LYS A 390 -39.57 6.43 3.70
C LYS A 390 -38.44 7.39 4.07
N ASP A 391 -37.29 6.86 4.46
CA ASP A 391 -36.12 7.67 4.80
C ASP A 391 -35.49 8.30 3.55
N PHE A 392 -35.48 7.58 2.42
CA PHE A 392 -35.07 8.12 1.12
C PHE A 392 -36.06 9.15 0.56
N ASP A 393 -37.38 8.97 0.71
CA ASP A 393 -38.37 9.98 0.32
C ASP A 393 -38.26 11.25 1.18
N ARG A 394 -37.91 11.12 2.46
CA ARG A 394 -37.59 12.26 3.32
C ARG A 394 -36.32 12.98 2.86
N LEU A 395 -35.26 12.25 2.54
CA LEU A 395 -34.03 12.81 1.95
C LEU A 395 -34.29 13.51 0.62
N LYS A 396 -35.12 12.93 -0.25
CA LYS A 396 -35.56 13.52 -1.52
C LYS A 396 -36.29 14.85 -1.30
N HIS A 397 -37.22 14.91 -0.35
CA HIS A 397 -37.92 16.15 -0.01
C HIS A 397 -37.00 17.24 0.55
N ILE A 398 -36.02 16.86 1.37
CA ILE A 398 -35.04 17.78 1.95
C ILE A 398 -34.11 18.32 0.84
N VAL A 399 -33.62 17.48 -0.06
CA VAL A 399 -32.74 17.90 -1.17
C VAL A 399 -33.50 18.78 -2.18
N ILE A 400 -34.76 18.46 -2.50
CA ILE A 400 -35.61 19.31 -3.34
C ILE A 400 -35.85 20.68 -2.68
N GLN A 401 -36.03 20.73 -1.35
CA GLN A 401 -36.12 22.02 -0.64
C GLN A 401 -34.80 22.82 -0.66
N VAL A 402 -33.65 22.15 -0.68
CA VAL A 402 -32.33 22.79 -0.74
C VAL A 402 -32.03 23.35 -2.15
N GLU A 403 -32.50 22.69 -3.22
CA GLU A 403 -32.26 23.13 -4.60
C GLU A 403 -33.31 24.12 -5.16
N THR A 404 -34.48 24.27 -4.54
CA THR A 404 -35.59 25.11 -5.05
C THR A 404 -35.67 26.53 -4.48
N SER A 405 -34.58 27.04 -3.89
CA SER A 405 -34.48 28.40 -3.37
C SER A 405 -34.39 29.50 -4.45
N SER A 406 -34.37 29.14 -5.74
CA SER A 406 -34.44 30.08 -6.86
C SER A 406 -35.71 29.83 -7.70
N GLU A 407 -36.49 30.89 -7.94
CA GLU A 407 -37.82 30.83 -8.58
C GLU A 407 -37.81 30.21 -9.99
N ASP A 408 -36.67 30.23 -10.68
CA ASP A 408 -36.52 29.64 -12.03
C ASP A 408 -36.45 28.09 -12.04
N GLY A 409 -36.15 27.45 -10.91
CA GLY A 409 -36.11 25.99 -10.78
C GLY A 409 -37.50 25.34 -10.67
N LYS A 410 -38.51 26.09 -10.19
CA LYS A 410 -39.86 25.56 -9.96
C LYS A 410 -40.61 25.18 -11.24
N ARG A 411 -40.41 25.91 -12.34
CA ARG A 411 -41.14 25.66 -13.60
C ARG A 411 -40.55 24.52 -14.45
N ARG A 412 -39.23 24.28 -14.38
CA ARG A 412 -38.60 23.22 -15.19
C ARG A 412 -38.69 21.83 -14.57
N VAL A 413 -38.71 21.77 -13.24
CA VAL A 413 -38.83 20.49 -12.50
C VAL A 413 -40.26 19.95 -12.63
N THR A 414 -41.30 20.79 -12.62
CA THR A 414 -42.69 20.34 -12.87
C THR A 414 -42.85 19.73 -14.26
N ASP A 415 -42.27 20.34 -15.29
CA ASP A 415 -42.40 19.87 -16.69
C ASP A 415 -41.64 18.54 -16.95
N THR A 416 -40.54 18.29 -16.24
CA THR A 416 -39.78 17.02 -16.32
C THR A 416 -40.38 15.92 -15.46
N PHE A 417 -41.14 16.25 -14.41
CA PHE A 417 -41.87 15.27 -13.63
C PHE A 417 -43.21 14.87 -14.28
N ASP A 418 -43.94 15.79 -14.90
CA ASP A 418 -45.21 15.47 -15.59
C ASP A 418 -45.01 14.52 -16.78
N SER A 419 -43.87 14.62 -17.48
CA SER A 419 -43.50 13.69 -18.55
C SER A 419 -43.16 12.28 -18.06
N VAL A 420 -42.66 12.12 -16.84
CA VAL A 420 -42.38 10.79 -16.23
C VAL A 420 -43.65 10.17 -15.63
N THR A 421 -44.60 10.98 -15.16
CA THR A 421 -45.88 10.49 -14.62
C THR A 421 -46.86 10.07 -15.71
N LEU A 422 -46.81 10.69 -16.90
CA LEU A 422 -47.65 10.32 -18.06
C LEU A 422 -47.35 8.91 -18.60
N VAL A 423 -46.09 8.45 -18.53
CA VAL A 423 -45.71 7.07 -18.91
C VAL A 423 -46.34 6.02 -17.99
N ARG A 424 -46.76 6.42 -16.78
CA ARG A 424 -47.35 5.51 -15.79
C ARG A 424 -48.82 5.13 -16.06
N ASN A 425 -49.53 5.89 -16.91
CA ASN A 425 -50.94 5.65 -17.21
C ASN A 425 -51.19 4.93 -18.54
N GLU A 426 -50.19 4.78 -19.42
CA GLU A 426 -50.33 4.01 -20.67
C GLU A 426 -49.88 2.54 -20.56
N GLU A 427 -49.30 2.12 -19.43
CA GLU A 427 -48.84 0.73 -19.21
C GLU A 427 -49.77 -0.10 -18.29
N PHE A 428 -50.99 0.37 -18.02
CA PHE A 428 -51.97 -0.32 -17.16
C PHE A 428 -53.38 -0.47 -17.78
N ASP A 429 -53.46 -0.67 -19.09
CA ASP A 429 -54.62 -1.31 -19.77
C ASP A 429 -54.17 -2.51 -20.63
#